data_AF-A0AA51JBC4-F1
#
_entry.id   AF-A0AA51JBC4-F1
#
_cell.length_a   1.000
_cell.length_b   1.000
_cell.length_c   1.000
_cell.angle_alpha   90.00
_cell.angle_beta   90.00
_cell.angle_gamma   90.00
#
_symmetry.space_group_name_H-M   'P 1'
#
loop_
_entity.id
_entity.type
_entity.pdbx_description
1 polymer ?
#
loop_
_entity_poly.entity_id
_entity_poly.type
_entity_poly.pdbx_seq_one_letter_code
_entity_poly.pdbx_strand_id
1 'polypeptide(L)' 'QCALVNQHMKQLAQQYPYTKFLKAIAQTCIPNFPERNLPSVFVYFEGDMKKQFVGPHELRGTSLT' A
#
# COMPACT_ATOMS: atom_id res chain seq x y z
N GLN A 1 11.79 -1.41 0.13
CA GLN A 1 10.52 -2.16 0.33
C GLN A 1 9.33 -1.46 -0.33
N CYS A 2 9.08 -0.17 -0.11
CA CYS A 2 7.99 0.55 -0.82
C CYS A 2 8.08 0.47 -2.36
N ALA A 3 9.29 0.51 -2.92
CA ALA A 3 9.50 0.36 -4.37
C ALA A 3 9.00 -0.99 -4.91
N LEU A 4 9.23 -2.09 -4.17
CA LEU A 4 8.78 -3.43 -4.55
C LEU A 4 7.25 -3.53 -4.54
N VAL A 5 6.60 -3.05 -3.46
CA VAL A 5 5.13 -2.98 -3.38
C VAL A 5 4.58 -2.15 -4.55
N ASN A 6 5.17 -1.00 -4.85
CA ASN A 6 4.75 -0.16 -5.97
C ASN A 6 4.88 -0.85 -7.34
N GLN A 7 5.87 -1.72 -7.53
CA GLN A 7 6.02 -2.50 -8.76
C GLN A 7 4.87 -3.49 -8.93
N HIS A 8 4.52 -4.25 -7.89
CA HIS A 8 3.38 -5.17 -7.93
C HIS A 8 2.06 -4.41 -8.12
N MET A 9 1.86 -3.28 -7.43
CA MET A 9 0.64 -2.47 -7.58
C MET A 9 0.45 -1.96 -9.01
N LYS A 10 1.52 -1.63 -9.74
CA LYS A 10 1.43 -1.25 -11.16
C LYS A 10 0.94 -2.41 -12.03
N GLN A 11 1.42 -3.63 -11.79
CA GLN A 11 0.99 -4.82 -12.53
C GLN A 11 -0.48 -5.15 -12.23
N LEU A 12 -0.85 -5.13 -10.94
CA LEU A 12 -2.23 -5.36 -10.51
C LEU A 12 -3.19 -4.30 -11.06
N ALA A 13 -2.79 -3.03 -11.13
CA ALA A 13 -3.62 -1.98 -11.70
C ALA A 13 -3.96 -2.22 -13.18
N GLN A 14 -3.04 -2.82 -13.95
CA GLN A 14 -3.31 -3.20 -15.35
C GLN A 14 -4.26 -4.40 -15.44
N GLN A 15 -4.12 -5.36 -14.52
CA GLN A 15 -4.93 -6.58 -14.51
C GLN A 15 -6.36 -6.37 -13.97
N TYR A 16 -6.54 -5.43 -13.04
CA TYR A 16 -7.81 -5.17 -12.35
C TYR A 16 -8.30 -3.73 -12.59
N PRO A 17 -8.75 -3.39 -13.81
CA PRO A 17 -9.06 -2.01 -14.21
C PRO A 17 -10.23 -1.37 -13.44
N TYR A 18 -11.11 -2.19 -12.85
CA TYR A 18 -12.22 -1.72 -12.02
C TYR A 18 -11.82 -1.42 -10.56
N THR A 19 -10.57 -1.72 -10.17
CA THR A 19 -10.03 -1.36 -8.86
C THR A 19 -9.14 -0.14 -8.98
N LYS A 20 -9.37 0.88 -8.15
CA LYS A 20 -8.56 2.10 -8.14
C LYS A 20 -7.28 1.88 -7.33
N PHE A 21 -6.12 1.97 -7.96
CA PHE A 21 -4.82 1.93 -7.31
C PHE A 21 -4.23 3.33 -7.19
N LEU A 22 -3.89 3.75 -5.98
CA LEU A 22 -3.25 5.04 -5.69
C LEU A 22 -1.94 4.83 -4.91
N LYS A 23 -1.00 5.77 -5.08
CA LYS A 23 0.21 5.85 -4.26
C LYS A 23 0.37 7.28 -3.75
N ALA A 24 0.87 7.42 -2.53
CA ALA A 24 1.18 8.71 -1.93
C ALA A 24 2.43 8.63 -1.07
N ILE A 25 3.04 9.79 -0.79
CA ILE A 25 4.18 9.89 0.12
C ILE A 25 3.62 10.12 1.52
N ALA A 26 3.95 9.24 2.46
CA ALA A 26 3.31 9.19 3.78
C ALA A 26 3.38 10.54 4.52
N GLN A 27 4.55 11.18 4.53
CA GLN A 27 4.77 12.47 5.18
C GLN A 27 3.96 13.62 4.57
N THR A 28 3.52 13.51 3.32
CA THR A 28 2.66 14.52 2.68
C THR A 28 1.17 14.33 3.00
N CYS A 29 0.78 13.15 3.49
CA CYS A 29 -0.61 12.81 3.77
C CYS A 29 -0.93 12.82 5.25
N ILE A 30 0.01 12.35 6.08
CA ILE A 30 -0.15 12.25 7.52
C ILE A 30 1.13 12.81 8.18
N PRO A 31 1.04 13.95 8.89
CA PRO A 31 2.16 14.49 9.62
C PRO A 31 2.75 13.46 10.59
N ASN A 32 4.07 13.33 10.61
CA ASN A 32 4.79 12.41 11.50
C ASN A 32 4.40 10.93 11.39
N PHE A 33 3.94 10.48 10.21
CA PHE A 33 3.65 9.05 10.00
C PHE A 33 4.90 8.19 10.28
N PRO A 34 4.84 7.21 11.20
CA PRO A 34 6.04 6.47 11.60
C PRO A 34 6.66 5.66 10.46
N GLU A 35 7.97 5.75 10.26
CA GLU A 35 8.65 5.01 9.18
C GLU A 35 8.53 3.50 9.32
N ARG A 36 8.50 2.97 10.56
CA ARG A 36 8.29 1.54 10.83
C ARG A 36 6.96 1.00 10.29
N ASN A 37 5.99 1.87 10.06
CA ASN A 37 4.69 1.51 9.49
C ASN A 37 4.75 1.42 7.95
N LEU A 38 5.87 1.77 7.33
CA LEU A 38 6.05 1.65 5.88
C LEU A 38 6.67 0.31 5.48
N PRO A 39 6.27 -0.27 4.34
CA PRO A 39 5.14 0.14 3.49
C PRO A 39 3.78 -0.08 4.18
N SER A 40 2.80 0.77 3.85
CA SER A 40 1.40 0.61 4.28
C SER A 40 0.48 0.55 3.07
N VAL A 41 -0.53 -0.33 3.11
CA VAL A 41 -1.58 -0.45 2.10
C VAL A 41 -2.95 -0.40 2.80
N PHE A 42 -3.80 0.52 2.37
CA PHE A 42 -5.16 0.68 2.87
C PHE A 42 -6.16 0.35 1.76
N VAL A 43 -7.10 -0.54 2.06
CA VAL A 43 -8.15 -0.97 1.11
C VAL A 43 -9.47 -0.37 1.56
N TYR A 44 -10.13 0.33 0.64
CA TYR A 44 -11.44 0.95 0.86
C TYR A 44 -12.46 0.44 -0.15
N PHE A 45 -13.72 0.36 0.28
CA PHE A 45 -14.86 0.09 -0.57
C PHE A 45 -16.08 0.80 -0.01
N GLU A 46 -16.78 1.57 -0.85
CA GLU A 46 -17.96 2.36 -0.47
C GLU A 46 -17.74 3.30 0.73
N GLY A 47 -16.57 3.95 0.79
CA GLY A 47 -16.21 4.88 1.87
C GLY A 47 -15.67 4.21 3.13
N ASP A 48 -15.90 2.91 3.30
CA ASP A 48 -15.40 2.15 4.45
C ASP A 48 -13.99 1.61 4.24
N MET A 49 -13.20 1.62 5.31
CA MET A 49 -11.93 0.92 5.36
C MET A 49 -12.17 -0.59 5.57
N LYS A 50 -11.81 -1.40 4.57
CA LYS A 50 -12.02 -2.86 4.60
C LYS A 50 -10.79 -3.62 5.12
N LYS A 51 -9.58 -3.15 4.82
CA LYS A 51 -8.33 -3.79 5.27
C LYS A 51 -7.18 -2.79 5.37
N GLN A 52 -6.28 -3.05 6.29
CA GLN A 52 -5.01 -2.35 6.44
C GLN A 52 -3.88 -3.38 6.50
N PHE A 53 -2.81 -3.13 5.76
CA PHE A 53 -1.54 -3.83 5.91
C PHE A 53 -0.52 -2.77 6.30
N VAL A 54 0.03 -2.88 7.50
CA VAL A 54 0.88 -1.83 8.08
C VAL A 54 2.24 -2.41 8.39
N GLY A 55 3.27 -1.80 7.81
CA GLY A 55 4.65 -2.20 7.99
C GLY A 55 5.04 -3.41 7.15
N PRO A 56 6.35 -3.74 7.16
CA PRO A 56 6.90 -4.74 6.27
C PRO A 56 6.47 -6.16 6.61
N HIS A 57 6.17 -6.47 7.87
CA HIS A 57 5.82 -7.83 8.29
C HIS A 57 4.50 -8.31 7.67
N GLU A 58 3.46 -7.47 7.74
CA GLU A 58 2.15 -7.74 7.12
C GLU A 58 2.25 -7.92 5.59
N LEU A 59 3.28 -7.32 4.98
CA LEU A 59 3.55 -7.36 3.55
C LEU A 59 4.70 -8.30 3.18
N ARG A 60 5.04 -9.27 4.04
CA ARG A 60 6.06 -10.31 3.80
C ARG A 60 7.48 -9.79 3.53
N GLY A 61 7.75 -8.52 3.83
CA GLY A 61 9.06 -7.90 3.75
C GLY A 61 9.71 -8.03 2.36
N THR A 62 10.93 -8.57 2.32
CA THR A 62 11.67 -8.84 1.08
C THR A 62 11.27 -10.14 0.39
N SER A 63 10.45 -10.96 1.06
CA SER A 63 9.92 -12.22 0.53
C SER A 63 8.55 -12.05 -0.13
N LEU A 64 8.14 -10.82 -0.43
CA LEU A 64 6.95 -10.51 -1.21
C LEU A 64 7.16 -11.03 -2.65
N THR A 65 6.24 -11.87 -3.12
CA THR A 65 6.26 -12.57 -4.42
C THR A 65 5.03 -12.23 -5.23
#